data_AF-A0A1I6IGS6-F1
#
_entry.id   AF-A0A1I6IGS6-F1
#
_cell.length_a   1.000
_cell.length_b   1.000
_cell.length_c   1.000
_cell.angle_alpha   90.00
_cell.angle_beta   90.00
_cell.angle_gamma   90.00
#
_symmetry.space_group_name_H-M   'P 1'
#
loop_
_entity.id
_entity.type
_entity.pdbx_description
1 polymer ?
#
loop_
_entity_poly.entity_id
_entity_poly.type
_entity_poly.pdbx_seq_one_letter_code
_entity_poly.pdbx_strand_id
1 'polypeptide(L)'
;MELSVRARGVARPALEVVGLTVVAFLVALVAGVVFIVPLVALGYDVRTTAVLLGATAVGQAGFLAVGYAYARVRDVRVSVALPSVRDVAAVAVGTIVALVLAVALSVLLSVLGLVPESVIGEAGMEDPTFLLGLAALSVVLVAPAEEWLFRGVIQGRLRQRVGPVPAVVGSSLLFGSMHLTNYTGALAPIVAGAALIAVVGGVFGALYEYTDNLAVPIAAHAVYNVVLLSVSYAAM
;
A
#
# COMPACT_ATOMS: atom_id res chain seq x y z
N MET A 1 -36.01 3.16 14.34
CA MET A 1 -35.19 4.11 15.11
C MET A 1 -33.81 3.54 15.44
N GLU A 2 -33.70 2.29 15.92
CA GLU A 2 -32.38 1.67 16.18
C GLU A 2 -31.50 1.47 14.93
N LEU A 3 -32.09 1.07 13.79
CA LEU A 3 -31.34 0.92 12.53
C LEU A 3 -30.74 2.24 12.03
N SER A 4 -31.43 3.37 12.22
CA SER A 4 -30.90 4.69 11.81
C SER A 4 -29.83 5.22 12.78
N VAL A 5 -29.89 4.88 14.06
CA VAL A 5 -28.84 5.18 15.06
C VAL A 5 -27.60 4.33 14.81
N ARG A 6 -27.75 3.04 14.52
CA ARG A 6 -26.64 2.12 14.19
C ARG A 6 -25.95 2.51 12.87
N ALA A 7 -26.72 2.87 11.85
CA ALA A 7 -26.18 3.36 10.57
C ALA A 7 -25.39 4.68 10.73
N ARG A 8 -25.88 5.62 11.54
CA ARG A 8 -25.14 6.86 11.88
C ARG A 8 -23.86 6.58 12.67
N GLY A 9 -23.85 5.53 13.50
CA GLY A 9 -22.67 5.10 14.27
C GLY A 9 -21.53 4.51 13.43
N VAL A 10 -21.85 3.90 12.27
CA VAL A 10 -20.89 3.29 11.33
C VAL A 10 -20.45 4.26 10.22
N ALA A 11 -21.36 5.13 9.74
CA ALA A 11 -21.06 6.07 8.66
C ALA A 11 -19.93 7.05 9.03
N ARG A 12 -19.89 7.53 10.26
CA ARG A 12 -18.89 8.51 10.70
C ARG A 12 -17.45 7.95 10.70
N PRO A 13 -17.16 6.77 11.28
CA PRO A 13 -15.85 6.12 11.14
C PRO A 13 -15.46 5.80 9.70
N ALA A 14 -16.41 5.37 8.86
CA ALA A 14 -16.13 5.07 7.46
C ALA A 14 -15.72 6.33 6.68
N LEU A 15 -16.49 7.42 6.80
CA LEU A 15 -16.15 8.71 6.20
C LEU A 15 -14.84 9.27 6.75
N GLU A 16 -14.56 9.03 8.03
CA GLU A 16 -13.33 9.46 8.67
C GLU A 16 -12.10 8.76 8.10
N VAL A 17 -12.13 7.44 7.91
CA VAL A 17 -10.99 6.73 7.32
C VAL A 17 -10.84 7.01 5.83
N VAL A 18 -11.94 7.20 5.10
CA VAL A 18 -11.90 7.66 3.70
C VAL A 18 -11.23 9.03 3.62
N GLY A 19 -11.64 9.97 4.48
CA GLY A 19 -11.02 11.29 4.57
C GLY A 19 -9.54 11.22 4.94
N LEU A 20 -9.15 10.33 5.85
CA LEU A 20 -7.75 10.09 6.19
C LEU A 20 -6.94 9.57 4.99
N THR A 21 -7.48 8.61 4.23
CA THR A 21 -6.85 8.10 3.00
C THR A 21 -6.64 9.22 1.97
N VAL A 22 -7.65 10.06 1.75
CA VAL A 22 -7.54 11.22 0.85
C VAL A 22 -6.48 12.21 1.33
N VAL A 23 -6.47 12.54 2.63
CA VAL A 23 -5.45 13.45 3.20
C VAL A 23 -4.04 12.86 3.05
N ALA A 24 -3.86 11.57 3.34
CA ALA A 24 -2.58 10.90 3.16
C ALA A 24 -2.11 10.95 1.70
N PHE A 25 -3.01 10.67 0.75
CA PHE A 25 -2.73 10.78 -0.69
C PHE A 25 -2.29 12.18 -1.09
N LEU A 26 -3.05 13.21 -0.69
CA LEU A 26 -2.75 14.59 -1.02
C LEU A 26 -1.44 15.06 -0.40
N VAL A 27 -1.15 14.66 0.85
CA VAL A 27 0.13 14.97 1.49
C VAL A 27 1.29 14.32 0.75
N ALA A 28 1.18 13.04 0.36
CA ALA A 28 2.23 12.38 -0.42
C ALA A 28 2.43 13.04 -1.79
N LEU A 29 1.35 13.40 -2.49
CA LEU A 29 1.41 14.11 -3.76
C LEU A 29 2.10 15.47 -3.63
N VAL A 30 1.68 16.27 -2.64
CA VAL A 30 2.28 17.58 -2.36
C VAL A 30 3.75 17.44 -1.97
N ALA A 31 4.11 16.45 -1.14
CA ALA A 31 5.50 16.18 -0.76
C ALA A 31 6.36 15.85 -1.99
N GLY A 32 5.85 15.00 -2.88
CA GLY A 32 6.51 14.67 -4.15
C GLY A 32 6.71 15.91 -5.04
N VAL A 33 5.68 16.74 -5.19
CA VAL A 33 5.78 18.00 -5.96
C VAL A 33 6.79 18.96 -5.34
N VAL A 34 6.75 19.16 -4.02
CA VAL A 34 7.69 20.02 -3.29
C VAL A 34 9.14 19.52 -3.44
N PHE A 35 9.35 18.21 -3.52
CA PHE A 35 10.65 17.62 -3.77
C PHE A 35 11.12 17.82 -5.22
N ILE A 36 10.24 17.63 -6.20
CA ILE A 36 10.57 17.68 -7.63
C ILE A 36 10.79 19.11 -8.14
N VAL A 37 9.98 20.09 -7.70
CA VAL A 37 9.99 21.46 -8.26
C VAL A 37 11.37 22.14 -8.18
N PRO A 38 12.10 22.11 -7.05
CA PRO A 38 13.45 22.67 -7.00
C PRO A 38 14.43 21.97 -7.95
N LEU A 39 14.30 20.65 -8.13
CA LEU A 39 15.17 19.88 -9.01
C LEU A 39 14.97 20.28 -10.48
N VAL A 40 13.72 20.49 -10.89
CA VAL A 40 13.39 21.05 -12.22
C VAL A 40 14.00 22.44 -12.39
N ALA A 41 13.85 23.32 -11.39
CA ALA A 41 14.40 24.67 -11.44
C ALA A 41 15.94 24.69 -11.54
N LEU A 42 16.60 23.67 -11.00
CA LEU A 42 18.05 23.47 -11.07
C LEU A 42 18.50 22.70 -12.32
N GLY A 43 17.58 22.31 -13.21
CA GLY A 43 17.87 21.63 -14.47
C GLY A 43 18.16 20.14 -14.36
N TYR A 44 17.77 19.49 -13.25
CA TYR A 44 17.88 18.03 -13.11
C TYR A 44 16.82 17.32 -13.95
N ASP A 45 17.18 16.15 -14.48
CA ASP A 45 16.24 15.24 -15.12
C ASP A 45 15.42 14.47 -14.06
N VAL A 46 14.11 14.69 -14.09
CA VAL A 46 13.14 14.11 -13.15
C VAL A 46 12.86 12.64 -13.38
N ARG A 47 13.30 12.08 -14.51
CA ARG A 47 13.13 10.66 -14.85
C ARG A 47 14.25 9.78 -14.30
N THR A 48 15.30 10.38 -13.77
CA THR A 48 16.41 9.61 -13.19
C THR A 48 15.97 8.79 -11.98
N THR A 49 16.53 7.59 -11.84
CA THR A 49 16.27 6.68 -10.71
C THR A 49 16.37 7.39 -9.36
N ALA A 50 17.39 8.22 -9.15
CA ALA A 50 17.57 8.95 -7.91
C ALA A 50 16.40 9.89 -7.58
N VAL A 51 15.88 10.61 -8.58
CA VAL A 51 14.76 11.55 -8.39
C VAL A 51 13.45 10.79 -8.16
N LEU A 52 13.19 9.72 -8.91
CA LEU A 52 11.98 8.90 -8.74
C LEU A 52 11.95 8.21 -7.37
N LEU A 53 13.07 7.65 -6.92
CA LEU A 53 13.18 7.07 -5.58
C LEU A 53 13.08 8.12 -4.48
N GLY A 54 13.69 9.30 -4.68
CA GLY A 54 13.58 10.42 -3.76
C GLY A 54 12.14 10.92 -3.60
N ALA A 55 11.43 11.10 -4.72
CA ALA A 55 10.02 11.50 -4.75
C ALA A 55 9.13 10.44 -4.06
N THR A 56 9.40 9.15 -4.31
CA THR A 56 8.71 8.04 -3.65
C THR A 56 8.96 8.06 -2.15
N ALA A 57 10.22 8.24 -1.72
CA ALA A 57 10.59 8.27 -0.31
C ALA A 57 9.91 9.41 0.46
N VAL A 58 9.88 10.63 -0.09
CA VAL A 58 9.18 11.75 0.58
C VAL A 58 7.68 11.55 0.64
N GLY A 59 7.08 10.93 -0.39
CA GLY A 59 5.66 10.57 -0.38
C GLY A 59 5.33 9.58 0.73
N GLN A 60 6.13 8.51 0.86
CA GLN A 60 5.96 7.49 1.89
C GLN A 60 6.23 8.01 3.30
N ALA A 61 7.21 8.92 3.47
CA ALA A 61 7.39 9.65 4.71
C ALA A 61 6.13 10.47 5.08
N GLY A 62 5.46 11.04 4.09
CA GLY A 62 4.15 11.69 4.24
C GLY A 62 3.06 10.76 4.75
N PHE A 63 2.94 9.55 4.20
CA PHE A 63 2.00 8.52 4.69
C PHE A 63 2.27 8.16 6.14
N LEU A 64 3.54 7.91 6.49
CA LEU A 64 3.93 7.57 7.85
C LEU A 64 3.60 8.71 8.82
N ALA A 65 3.91 9.96 8.43
CA ALA A 65 3.61 11.15 9.24
C ALA A 65 2.11 11.35 9.47
N VAL A 66 1.29 11.24 8.42
CA VAL A 66 -0.17 11.38 8.51
C VAL A 66 -0.77 10.26 9.37
N GLY A 67 -0.36 9.02 9.16
CA GLY A 67 -0.80 7.88 9.96
C GLY A 67 -0.41 8.06 11.44
N TYR A 68 0.84 8.45 11.71
CA TYR A 68 1.32 8.69 13.06
C TYR A 68 0.55 9.82 13.76
N ALA A 69 0.39 10.97 13.10
CA ALA A 69 -0.35 12.10 13.65
C ALA A 69 -1.80 11.71 13.97
N TYR A 70 -2.48 11.00 13.05
CA TYR A 70 -3.84 10.53 13.28
C TYR A 70 -3.91 9.55 14.46
N ALA A 71 -3.00 8.56 14.52
CA ALA A 71 -2.97 7.58 15.61
C ALA A 71 -2.81 8.26 16.97
N ARG A 72 -1.95 9.29 17.05
CA ARG A 72 -1.74 10.07 18.28
C ARG A 72 -2.95 10.91 18.68
N VAL A 73 -3.61 11.56 17.72
CA VAL A 73 -4.78 12.42 17.97
C VAL A 73 -6.02 11.59 18.34
N ARG A 74 -6.15 10.38 17.80
CA ARG A 74 -7.32 9.51 17.99
C ARG A 74 -7.09 8.33 18.93
N ASP A 75 -5.94 8.29 19.60
CA ASP A 75 -5.50 7.21 20.50
C ASP A 75 -5.67 5.80 19.88
N VAL A 76 -5.34 5.68 18.59
CA VAL A 76 -5.35 4.39 17.90
C VAL A 76 -4.09 3.65 18.27
N ARG A 77 -4.24 2.53 18.98
CA ARG A 77 -3.13 1.66 19.37
C ARG A 77 -2.77 0.74 18.22
N VAL A 78 -1.49 0.75 17.86
CA VAL A 78 -0.90 -0.11 16.84
C VAL A 78 0.04 -1.08 17.55
N SER A 79 -0.21 -2.38 17.39
CA SER A 79 0.61 -3.40 18.03
C SER A 79 1.85 -3.68 17.19
N VAL A 80 3.04 -3.51 17.77
CA VAL A 80 4.31 -3.79 17.12
C VAL A 80 5.21 -4.52 18.12
N ALA A 81 5.67 -5.71 17.75
CA ALA A 81 6.55 -6.52 18.58
C ALA A 81 7.58 -7.25 17.71
N LEU A 82 8.67 -7.72 18.34
CA LEU A 82 9.62 -8.59 17.67
C LEU A 82 8.92 -9.90 17.23
N PRO A 83 9.04 -10.32 15.96
CA PRO A 83 8.39 -11.54 15.48
C PRO A 83 8.84 -12.79 16.23
N SER A 84 7.87 -13.59 16.66
CA SER A 84 8.08 -14.95 17.14
C SER A 84 8.34 -15.93 15.98
N VAL A 85 8.70 -17.18 16.29
CA VAL A 85 8.84 -18.22 15.24
C VAL A 85 7.52 -18.47 14.49
N ARG A 86 6.38 -18.36 15.19
CA ARG A 86 5.05 -18.47 14.56
C ARG A 86 4.80 -17.32 13.61
N ASP A 87 5.22 -16.12 13.99
CA ASP A 87 5.13 -14.93 13.15
C ASP A 87 5.98 -15.07 11.89
N VAL A 88 7.20 -15.62 12.00
CA VAL A 88 8.05 -15.89 10.83
C VAL A 88 7.38 -16.89 9.87
N ALA A 89 6.75 -17.93 10.40
CA ALA A 89 5.96 -18.86 9.56
C ALA A 89 4.76 -18.16 8.91
N ALA A 90 4.07 -17.27 9.63
CA ALA A 90 2.98 -16.47 9.09
C ALA A 90 3.44 -15.51 7.99
N VAL A 91 4.62 -14.87 8.14
CA VAL A 91 5.26 -14.07 7.09
C VAL A 91 5.47 -14.91 5.84
N ALA A 92 6.07 -16.09 5.95
CA ALA A 92 6.35 -16.96 4.81
C ALA A 92 5.06 -17.39 4.09
N VAL A 93 4.09 -17.92 4.84
CA VAL A 93 2.81 -18.38 4.28
C VAL A 93 2.03 -17.23 3.66
N GLY A 94 1.93 -16.10 4.35
CA GLY A 94 1.24 -14.92 3.86
C GLY A 94 1.87 -14.33 2.59
N THR A 95 3.20 -14.31 2.52
CA THR A 95 3.93 -13.89 1.32
C THR A 95 3.65 -14.83 0.15
N ILE A 96 3.70 -16.15 0.37
CA ILE A 96 3.41 -17.16 -0.66
C ILE A 96 1.97 -16.99 -1.17
N VAL A 97 1.00 -16.82 -0.26
CA VAL A 97 -0.41 -16.60 -0.63
C VAL A 97 -0.57 -15.31 -1.44
N ALA A 98 0.07 -14.22 -1.01
CA ALA A 98 0.05 -12.94 -1.73
C ALA A 98 0.64 -13.08 -3.15
N LEU A 99 1.78 -13.75 -3.31
CA LEU A 99 2.41 -14.00 -4.60
C LEU A 99 1.54 -14.89 -5.50
N VAL A 100 0.98 -15.98 -4.97
CA VAL A 100 0.08 -16.86 -5.72
C VAL A 100 -1.16 -16.12 -6.20
N LEU A 101 -1.78 -15.30 -5.34
CA LEU A 101 -2.93 -14.47 -5.71
C LEU A 101 -2.55 -13.44 -6.77
N ALA A 102 -1.40 -12.76 -6.62
CA ALA A 102 -0.93 -11.79 -7.59
C ALA A 102 -0.71 -12.43 -8.97
N VAL A 103 -0.06 -13.59 -9.03
CA VAL A 103 0.16 -14.33 -10.29
C VAL A 103 -1.15 -14.81 -10.89
N ALA A 104 -2.01 -15.47 -10.10
CA ALA A 104 -3.28 -16.00 -10.58
C ALA A 104 -4.20 -14.89 -11.12
N LEU A 105 -4.29 -13.76 -10.40
CA LEU A 105 -5.08 -12.62 -10.84
C LEU A 105 -4.44 -11.93 -12.06
N SER A 106 -3.11 -11.82 -12.14
CA SER A 106 -2.45 -11.27 -13.32
C SER A 106 -2.72 -12.12 -14.57
N VAL A 107 -2.69 -13.45 -14.45
CA VAL A 107 -3.07 -14.37 -15.53
C VAL A 107 -4.54 -14.17 -15.92
N LEU A 108 -5.44 -14.07 -14.94
CA LEU A 108 -6.85 -13.80 -15.19
C LEU A 108 -7.05 -12.47 -15.96
N LEU A 109 -6.39 -11.39 -15.53
CA LEU A 109 -6.46 -10.11 -16.23
C LEU A 109 -5.91 -10.21 -17.65
N SER A 110 -4.83 -10.97 -17.87
CA SER A 110 -4.30 -11.26 -19.21
C SER A 110 -5.31 -11.95 -20.11
N VAL A 111 -6.00 -12.97 -19.62
CA VAL A 111 -7.03 -13.69 -20.39
C VAL A 111 -8.22 -12.79 -20.73
N LEU A 112 -8.57 -11.87 -19.82
CA LEU A 112 -9.69 -10.95 -20.00
C LEU A 112 -9.33 -9.69 -20.83
N GLY A 113 -8.07 -9.51 -21.23
CA GLY A 113 -7.61 -8.30 -21.90
C GLY A 113 -7.66 -7.06 -20.99
N LEU A 114 -7.48 -7.26 -19.68
CA LEU A 114 -7.57 -6.24 -18.63
C LEU A 114 -6.21 -5.96 -17.96
N VAL A 115 -5.09 -6.30 -18.62
CA VAL A 115 -3.75 -5.99 -18.10
C VAL A 115 -3.54 -4.48 -18.17
N PRO A 116 -3.29 -3.80 -17.04
CA PRO A 116 -3.02 -2.38 -17.04
C PRO A 116 -1.58 -2.08 -17.50
N GLU A 117 -1.39 -0.92 -18.11
CA GLU A 117 -0.05 -0.35 -18.32
C GLU A 117 0.49 0.15 -16.98
N SER A 118 1.73 -0.19 -16.63
CA SER A 118 2.33 0.15 -15.33
C SER A 118 3.33 1.28 -15.44
N VAL A 119 3.13 2.35 -14.65
CA VAL A 119 4.10 3.47 -14.52
C VAL A 119 5.43 2.99 -13.95
N ILE A 120 5.39 2.07 -12.97
CA ILE A 120 6.59 1.46 -12.39
C ILE A 120 7.31 0.58 -13.42
N GLY A 121 6.55 -0.17 -14.22
CA GLY A 121 7.09 -0.97 -15.31
C GLY A 121 7.77 -0.12 -16.38
N GLU A 122 7.15 0.99 -16.79
CA GLU A 122 7.73 1.95 -17.73
C GLU A 122 9.05 2.54 -17.22
N ALA A 123 9.07 3.03 -15.97
CA ALA A 123 10.30 3.53 -15.35
C ALA A 123 11.39 2.46 -15.26
N GLY A 124 11.03 1.19 -15.02
CA GLY A 124 11.98 0.07 -15.03
C GLY A 124 12.51 -0.30 -16.41
N MET A 125 11.74 -0.07 -17.48
CA MET A 125 12.23 -0.22 -18.86
C MET A 125 13.19 0.92 -19.25
N GLU A 126 12.98 2.12 -18.70
CA GLU A 126 13.87 3.27 -18.91
C GLU A 126 15.21 3.10 -18.16
N ASP A 127 15.15 2.67 -16.90
CA ASP A 127 16.33 2.32 -16.09
C ASP A 127 16.02 1.15 -15.15
N PRO A 128 16.48 -0.09 -15.46
CA PRO A 128 16.22 -1.25 -14.62
C PRO A 128 16.69 -1.11 -13.18
N THR A 129 17.71 -0.29 -12.91
CA THR A 129 18.22 -0.08 -11.54
C THR A 129 17.18 0.58 -10.62
N PHE A 130 16.21 1.29 -11.19
CA PHE A 130 15.04 1.80 -10.47
C PHE A 130 14.30 0.71 -9.72
N LEU A 131 14.12 -0.48 -10.32
CA LEU A 131 13.39 -1.58 -9.70
C LEU A 131 14.13 -2.14 -8.48
N LEU A 132 15.46 -2.26 -8.55
CA LEU A 132 16.29 -2.68 -7.42
C LEU A 132 16.29 -1.63 -6.30
N GLY A 133 16.39 -0.36 -6.67
CA GLY A 133 16.31 0.74 -5.71
C GLY A 133 14.95 0.81 -5.02
N LEU A 134 13.87 0.58 -5.76
CA LEU A 134 12.51 0.54 -5.22
C LEU A 134 12.28 -0.69 -4.34
N ALA A 135 12.91 -1.82 -4.66
CA ALA A 135 12.89 -3.01 -3.80
C ALA A 135 13.56 -2.73 -2.46
N ALA A 136 14.75 -2.11 -2.46
CA ALA A 136 15.42 -1.69 -1.24
C ALA A 136 14.60 -0.65 -0.45
N LEU A 137 14.07 0.36 -1.14
CA LEU A 137 13.20 1.38 -0.54
C LEU A 137 11.93 0.76 0.06
N SER A 138 11.42 -0.31 -0.54
CA SER A 138 10.23 -1.00 -0.05
C SER A 138 10.42 -1.66 1.30
N VAL A 139 11.58 -2.24 1.53
CA VAL A 139 11.93 -2.85 2.81
C VAL A 139 12.02 -1.79 3.91
N VAL A 140 12.67 -0.66 3.62
CA VAL A 140 12.97 0.35 4.65
C VAL A 140 11.85 1.34 4.90
N LEU A 141 11.01 1.62 3.90
CA LEU A 141 10.05 2.72 3.99
C LEU A 141 8.67 2.44 3.36
N VAL A 142 8.57 1.90 2.13
CA VAL A 142 7.25 1.73 1.48
C VAL A 142 6.35 0.79 2.30
N ALA A 143 6.81 -0.45 2.55
CA ALA A 143 6.01 -1.41 3.30
C ALA A 143 5.76 -0.94 4.75
N PRO A 144 6.76 -0.43 5.50
CA PRO A 144 6.51 0.15 6.83
C PRO A 144 5.47 1.27 6.84
N ALA A 145 5.56 2.25 5.93
CA ALA A 145 4.67 3.41 5.89
C ALA A 145 3.24 3.02 5.51
N GLU A 146 3.09 2.18 4.49
CA GLU A 146 1.79 1.73 4.01
C GLU A 146 1.11 0.82 5.04
N GLU A 147 1.81 -0.16 5.61
CA GLU A 147 1.22 -1.03 6.63
C GLU A 147 0.87 -0.25 7.90
N TRP A 148 1.69 0.72 8.31
CA TRP A 148 1.36 1.61 9.42
C TRP A 148 0.02 2.32 9.19
N LEU A 149 -0.15 2.96 8.04
CA LEU A 149 -1.36 3.72 7.73
C LEU A 149 -2.58 2.80 7.55
N PHE A 150 -2.47 1.75 6.74
CA PHE A 150 -3.63 0.95 6.35
C PHE A 150 -3.97 -0.11 7.40
N ARG A 151 -3.00 -0.81 7.99
CA ARG A 151 -3.26 -1.95 8.89
C ARG A 151 -3.25 -1.49 10.33
N GLY A 152 -2.23 -0.74 10.72
CA GLY A 152 -2.16 -0.15 12.05
C GLY A 152 -3.33 0.81 12.31
N VAL A 153 -3.47 1.83 11.46
CA VAL A 153 -4.37 2.96 11.72
C VAL A 153 -5.78 2.77 11.15
N ILE A 154 -5.93 2.65 9.83
CA ILE A 154 -7.25 2.61 9.16
C ILE A 154 -8.02 1.35 9.55
N GLN A 155 -7.40 0.17 9.40
CA GLN A 155 -8.01 -1.10 9.78
C GLN A 155 -8.27 -1.15 11.29
N GLY A 156 -7.31 -0.77 12.13
CA GLY A 156 -7.52 -0.69 13.59
C GLY A 156 -8.70 0.19 13.98
N ARG A 157 -8.86 1.35 13.32
CA ARG A 157 -9.97 2.29 13.55
C ARG A 157 -11.32 1.75 13.09
N LEU A 158 -11.36 1.04 11.97
CA LEU A 158 -12.55 0.35 11.46
C LEU A 158 -12.93 -0.83 12.37
N ARG A 159 -11.95 -1.63 12.81
CA ARG A 159 -12.12 -2.84 13.62
C ARG A 159 -12.91 -2.55 14.90
N GLN A 160 -12.61 -1.44 15.57
CA GLN A 160 -13.30 -0.98 16.78
C GLN A 160 -14.82 -0.75 16.59
N ARG A 161 -15.31 -0.64 15.35
CA ARG A 161 -16.68 -0.22 15.04
C ARG A 161 -17.48 -1.26 14.27
N VAL A 162 -16.84 -1.93 13.30
CA VAL A 162 -17.50 -2.87 12.39
C VAL A 162 -16.96 -4.30 12.50
N GLY A 163 -16.01 -4.55 13.40
CA GLY A 163 -15.37 -5.85 13.57
C GLY A 163 -14.25 -6.11 12.57
N PRO A 164 -13.55 -7.25 12.70
CA PRO A 164 -12.30 -7.51 11.98
C PRO A 164 -12.49 -7.71 10.48
N VAL A 165 -13.47 -8.51 10.06
CA VAL A 165 -13.65 -8.84 8.63
C VAL A 165 -13.98 -7.61 7.78
N PRO A 166 -14.98 -6.77 8.12
CA PRO A 166 -15.27 -5.56 7.34
C PRO A 166 -14.13 -4.52 7.42
N ALA A 167 -13.34 -4.52 8.51
CA ALA A 167 -12.19 -3.65 8.65
C ALA A 167 -11.05 -4.03 7.69
N VAL A 168 -10.74 -5.33 7.58
CA VAL A 168 -9.77 -5.85 6.61
C VAL A 168 -10.22 -5.54 5.19
N VAL A 169 -11.48 -5.84 4.84
CA VAL A 169 -12.02 -5.56 3.49
C VAL A 169 -11.98 -4.07 3.19
N GLY A 170 -12.50 -3.23 4.08
CA GLY A 170 -12.57 -1.78 3.89
C GLY A 170 -11.18 -1.14 3.77
N SER A 171 -10.24 -1.51 4.63
CA SER A 171 -8.87 -1.00 4.56
C SER A 171 -8.16 -1.44 3.27
N SER A 172 -8.39 -2.69 2.84
CA SER A 172 -7.76 -3.22 1.63
C SER A 172 -8.30 -2.57 0.35
N LEU A 173 -9.59 -2.24 0.30
CA LEU A 173 -10.17 -1.46 -0.80
C LEU A 173 -9.59 -0.03 -0.84
N LEU A 174 -9.43 0.62 0.31
CA LEU A 174 -8.79 1.93 0.40
C LEU A 174 -7.33 1.85 -0.04
N PHE A 175 -6.60 0.83 0.38
CA PHE A 175 -5.22 0.56 -0.05
C PHE A 175 -5.13 0.41 -1.57
N GLY A 176 -5.93 -0.46 -2.18
CA GLY A 176 -5.95 -0.64 -3.63
C GLY A 176 -6.33 0.62 -4.40
N SER A 177 -7.27 1.42 -3.88
CA SER A 177 -7.70 2.68 -4.53
C SER A 177 -6.57 3.69 -4.70
N MET A 178 -5.58 3.68 -3.80
CA MET A 178 -4.42 4.57 -3.87
C MET A 178 -3.48 4.22 -5.03
N HIS A 179 -3.57 2.99 -5.53
CA HIS A 179 -2.73 2.48 -6.61
C HIS A 179 -3.35 2.72 -7.99
N LEU A 180 -4.51 3.36 -8.09
CA LEU A 180 -5.09 3.76 -9.38
C LEU A 180 -4.10 4.60 -10.20
N THR A 181 -3.26 5.41 -9.55
CA THR A 181 -2.23 6.24 -10.20
C THR A 181 -0.97 5.48 -10.59
N ASN A 182 -0.83 4.21 -10.22
CA ASN A 182 0.30 3.37 -10.65
C ASN A 182 0.10 2.84 -12.07
N TYR A 183 -1.08 3.09 -12.66
CA TYR A 183 -1.46 2.58 -13.95
C TYR A 183 -1.91 3.69 -14.90
N THR A 184 -1.67 3.47 -16.19
CA THR A 184 -2.10 4.34 -17.29
C THR A 184 -2.99 3.57 -18.27
N GLY A 185 -3.56 4.29 -19.24
CA GLY A 185 -4.40 3.71 -20.28
C GLY A 185 -5.89 3.68 -19.92
N ALA A 186 -6.58 2.61 -20.32
CA ALA A 186 -8.03 2.51 -20.20
C ALA A 186 -8.51 2.29 -18.75
N LEU A 187 -9.67 2.85 -18.41
CA LEU A 187 -10.22 2.82 -17.04
C LEU A 187 -10.44 1.40 -16.50
N ALA A 188 -10.94 0.48 -17.33
CA ALA A 188 -11.25 -0.87 -16.88
C ALA A 188 -9.99 -1.66 -16.45
N PRO A 189 -8.91 -1.72 -17.23
CA PRO A 189 -7.62 -2.26 -16.78
C PRO A 189 -7.07 -1.58 -15.51
N ILE A 190 -7.12 -0.25 -15.42
CA ILE A 190 -6.64 0.50 -14.24
C ILE A 190 -7.38 0.05 -12.97
N VAL A 191 -8.71 -0.01 -13.03
CA VAL A 191 -9.53 -0.46 -11.90
C VAL A 191 -9.26 -1.93 -11.57
N ALA A 192 -9.06 -2.78 -12.58
CA ALA A 192 -8.75 -4.18 -12.39
C ALA A 192 -7.39 -4.39 -11.68
N GLY A 193 -6.37 -3.62 -12.06
CA GLY A 193 -5.07 -3.60 -11.38
C GLY A 193 -5.17 -3.14 -9.93
N ALA A 194 -5.89 -2.05 -9.67
CA ALA A 194 -6.14 -1.57 -8.31
C ALA A 194 -6.93 -2.59 -7.45
N ALA A 195 -7.89 -3.31 -8.05
CA ALA A 195 -8.63 -4.37 -7.38
C ALA A 195 -7.74 -5.58 -7.05
N LEU A 196 -6.82 -5.96 -7.94
CA LEU A 196 -5.81 -6.98 -7.66
C LEU A 196 -4.97 -6.59 -6.43
N ILE A 197 -4.49 -5.34 -6.39
CA ILE A 197 -3.72 -4.83 -5.25
C ILE A 197 -4.56 -4.82 -3.97
N ALA A 198 -5.86 -4.50 -4.05
CA ALA A 198 -6.75 -4.61 -2.91
C ALA A 198 -6.85 -6.06 -2.39
N VAL A 199 -6.93 -7.06 -3.27
CA VAL A 199 -6.96 -8.48 -2.87
C VAL A 199 -5.67 -8.88 -2.15
N VAL A 200 -4.51 -8.51 -2.70
CA VAL A 200 -3.21 -8.74 -2.07
C VAL A 200 -3.15 -8.03 -0.71
N GLY A 201 -3.60 -6.78 -0.65
CA GLY A 201 -3.68 -6.01 0.58
C GLY A 201 -4.54 -6.64 1.67
N GLY A 202 -5.56 -7.42 1.27
CA GLY A 202 -6.38 -8.23 2.16
C GLY A 202 -5.60 -9.33 2.87
N VAL A 203 -4.59 -9.91 2.22
CA VAL A 203 -3.70 -10.89 2.85
C VAL A 203 -2.93 -10.25 3.99
N PHE A 204 -2.36 -9.05 3.78
CA PHE A 204 -1.62 -8.33 4.82
C PHE A 204 -2.54 -7.89 5.97
N GLY A 205 -3.76 -7.44 5.65
CA GLY A 205 -4.77 -7.14 6.66
C GLY A 205 -5.15 -8.36 7.51
N ALA A 206 -5.31 -9.53 6.88
CA ALA A 206 -5.59 -10.78 7.58
C ALA A 206 -4.41 -11.25 8.44
N LEU A 207 -3.17 -11.11 7.96
CA LEU A 207 -1.97 -11.38 8.76
C LEU A 207 -1.93 -10.52 10.02
N TYR A 208 -2.25 -9.23 9.90
CA TYR A 208 -2.28 -8.34 11.06
C TYR A 208 -3.33 -8.77 12.09
N GLU A 209 -4.55 -9.13 11.66
CA GLU A 209 -5.56 -9.62 12.62
C GLU A 209 -5.21 -10.98 13.21
N TYR A 210 -4.55 -11.85 12.45
CA TYR A 210 -4.16 -13.17 12.92
C TYR A 210 -3.04 -13.12 13.97
N THR A 211 -2.07 -12.22 13.78
CA THR A 211 -0.86 -12.14 14.61
C THR A 211 -0.92 -11.05 15.68
N ASP A 212 -1.80 -10.06 15.53
CA ASP A 212 -1.83 -8.82 16.33
C ASP A 212 -0.44 -8.18 16.44
N ASN A 213 0.34 -8.24 15.36
CA ASN A 213 1.70 -7.69 15.29
C ASN A 213 1.98 -7.09 13.90
N LEU A 214 2.13 -5.77 13.82
CA LEU A 214 2.34 -5.06 12.56
C LEU A 214 3.66 -5.40 11.88
N ALA A 215 4.67 -5.89 12.63
CA ALA A 215 5.93 -6.32 12.03
C ALA A 215 5.74 -7.47 11.03
N VAL A 216 4.70 -8.30 11.21
CA VAL A 216 4.38 -9.44 10.35
C VAL A 216 3.92 -9.02 8.94
N PRO A 217 2.84 -8.24 8.78
CA PRO A 217 2.45 -7.76 7.46
C PRO A 217 3.50 -6.84 6.84
N ILE A 218 4.26 -6.06 7.62
CA ILE A 218 5.39 -5.27 7.09
C ILE A 218 6.43 -6.18 6.42
N ALA A 219 6.87 -7.23 7.11
CA ALA A 219 7.85 -8.16 6.56
C ALA A 219 7.31 -8.90 5.34
N ALA A 220 6.06 -9.37 5.39
CA ALA A 220 5.44 -10.08 4.26
C ALA A 220 5.28 -9.17 3.03
N HIS A 221 4.85 -7.94 3.22
CA HIS A 221 4.71 -6.94 2.15
C HIS A 221 6.09 -6.55 1.59
N ALA A 222 7.10 -6.32 2.44
CA ALA A 222 8.45 -6.03 2.00
C ALA A 222 9.03 -7.16 1.14
N VAL A 223 8.90 -8.42 1.58
CA VAL A 223 9.37 -9.58 0.80
C VAL A 223 8.57 -9.73 -0.50
N TYR A 224 7.25 -9.54 -0.47
CA TYR A 224 6.41 -9.55 -1.65
C TYR A 224 6.89 -8.53 -2.71
N ASN A 225 7.14 -7.28 -2.31
CA ASN A 225 7.65 -6.25 -3.21
C ASN A 225 9.04 -6.59 -3.74
N VAL A 226 9.96 -7.04 -2.88
CA VAL A 226 11.32 -7.43 -3.29
C VAL A 226 11.27 -8.53 -4.34
N VAL A 227 10.44 -9.56 -4.14
CA VAL A 227 10.31 -10.68 -5.09
C VAL A 227 9.78 -10.17 -6.43
N LEU A 228 8.67 -9.43 -6.44
CA LEU A 228 8.09 -8.93 -7.69
C LEU A 228 9.05 -8.03 -8.45
N LEU A 229 9.64 -7.03 -7.77
CA LEU A 229 10.55 -6.08 -8.40
C LEU A 229 11.83 -6.75 -8.90
N SER A 230 12.36 -7.75 -8.18
CA SER A 230 13.54 -8.50 -8.63
C SER A 230 13.23 -9.40 -9.82
N VAL A 231 12.05 -10.03 -9.86
CA VAL A 231 11.61 -10.82 -11.02
C VAL A 231 11.40 -9.91 -12.23
N SER A 232 10.77 -8.74 -12.04
CA SER A 232 10.63 -7.74 -13.10
C SER A 232 11.99 -7.26 -13.61
N TYR A 233 12.95 -6.98 -12.72
CA TYR A 233 14.31 -6.60 -13.10
C TYR A 233 15.01 -7.68 -13.92
N ALA A 234 14.91 -8.94 -13.51
CA ALA A 234 15.53 -10.07 -14.21
C ALA A 234 14.92 -10.35 -15.59
N ALA A 235 13.74 -9.79 -15.88
CA ALA A 235 13.05 -9.93 -17.15
C ALA A 235 13.32 -8.77 -18.14
N MET A 236 14.05 -7.72 -17.72
CA MET A 236 14.50 -6.62 -18.57
C MET A 236 15.81 -6.96 -19.28
#